data_AF-A0A8H6AEE3-F1
#
_entry.id   AF-A0A8H6AEE3-F1
#
_cell.length_a   1.000
_cell.length_b   1.000
_cell.length_c   1.000
_cell.angle_alpha   90.00
_cell.angle_beta   90.00
_cell.angle_gamma   90.00
#
_symmetry.space_group_name_H-M   'P 1'
#
loop_
_entity.id
_entity.type
_entity.pdbx_description
1 polymer ?
#
loop_
_entity_poly.entity_id
_entity_poly.type
_entity_poly.pdbx_seq_one_letter_code
_entity_poly.pdbx_strand_id
1 'polypeptide(L)'
;MDPTDVNGQVTFESREAPLSVAVLGTGIAVCWLANYVGMLCKSYQDRTYAMALMPLCCNFAWELVHGFITPEKNGMWPAVYVCWSGLNVAVIYAAMKFAPNEWEHAPLVQRNIRYIFAISIVGWITVHLALVIHMGPHLAQGWGAMVCQLLLSAAGIDCIVLEKRHEIAPHEGASVAILPNGGRILAQLGLYDAVAGLIEPLYLSHVRYPDGFHFTSDYPTTLQQRFGFGLAFVERQQLLQILYSFFPQKASIHTNKAVVRLTQLEGGAVAVYTQDGSCYAGDMVVGADGIHSCVRTEMWRLADLRRPGLVTKQEKSGLTAEYACIFGISSTIPELKVGHQITSVDKGRSIIVVPARHGRLFWFVVLKLDTAYRYDSAPRFSPPDAAKLCEQLKDLLITENIDFGRLWLARETYSVTLLEENVFQTWHFGRIVCIGDNMHKMTPNLGQGANCAIEDAAALANELHRALGCASLDHQLSDMEIDGLLDRFSKMQFARVRRIFQASRIVVRMHTSDNPLYRLVLRYYVPYAGKKPMELMLKLLADATALCFIPLPQRCGAGWPKLTCKEKRVRAWTWASSLVILVVLSLPTKLKR
;
A
#
# COMPACT_ATOMS: atom_id res chain seq x y z
N MET A 1 12.26 29.34 54.23
CA MET A 1 12.79 28.18 54.96
C MET A 1 12.60 26.97 54.08
N ASP A 2 13.62 26.14 54.08
CA ASP A 2 13.99 25.08 53.12
C ASP A 2 12.91 24.07 52.70
N PRO A 3 12.86 23.68 51.41
CA PRO A 3 12.36 22.40 50.95
C PRO A 3 13.54 21.51 50.52
N THR A 4 14.26 20.94 51.49
CA THR A 4 15.15 19.81 51.23
C THR A 4 14.35 18.52 51.33
N ASP A 5 14.41 17.74 50.25
CA ASP A 5 14.40 16.27 50.20
C ASP A 5 13.32 15.64 49.31
N VAL A 6 13.51 15.74 47.98
CA VAL A 6 13.01 14.75 47.00
C VAL A 6 14.05 14.60 45.87
N ASN A 7 15.26 14.16 46.21
CA ASN A 7 16.21 13.66 45.22
C ASN A 7 16.32 12.14 45.37
N GLY A 8 15.32 11.43 44.82
CA GLY A 8 15.44 10.01 44.53
C GLY A 8 16.43 9.80 43.38
N GLN A 9 17.73 9.85 43.70
CA GLN A 9 18.76 9.30 42.83
C GLN A 9 18.49 7.80 42.67
N VAL A 10 17.98 7.41 41.50
CA VAL A 10 18.04 6.01 41.06
C VAL A 10 19.50 5.74 40.73
N THR A 11 20.24 5.25 41.73
CA THR A 11 21.52 4.58 41.52
C THR A 11 21.25 3.33 40.71
N PHE A 12 21.61 3.37 39.42
CA PHE A 12 21.73 2.15 38.61
C PHE A 12 22.95 1.38 39.13
N GLU A 13 22.74 0.55 40.15
CA GLU A 13 23.65 -0.54 40.46
C GLU A 13 23.76 -1.43 39.22
N SER A 14 25.00 -1.64 38.79
CA SER A 14 25.39 -2.49 37.68
C SER A 14 24.91 -3.93 37.91
N ARG A 15 23.71 -4.25 37.42
CA ARG A 15 23.30 -5.64 37.23
C ARG A 15 24.10 -6.21 36.07
N GLU A 16 24.84 -7.28 36.34
CA GLU A 16 25.51 -8.10 35.34
C GLU A 16 24.59 -8.31 34.14
N ALA A 17 25.08 -7.97 32.94
CA ALA A 17 24.33 -8.19 31.71
C ALA A 17 24.05 -9.70 31.60
N PRO A 18 22.78 -10.11 31.41
CA PRO A 18 22.43 -11.53 31.34
C PRO A 18 23.24 -12.20 30.22
N LEU A 19 23.71 -13.43 30.47
CA LEU A 19 24.53 -14.23 29.54
C LEU A 19 24.03 -14.20 28.09
N SER A 20 22.70 -14.10 27.88
CA SER A 20 22.07 -13.95 26.57
C SER A 20 22.47 -12.67 25.82
N VAL A 21 22.65 -11.54 26.49
CA VAL A 21 23.09 -10.26 25.89
C VAL A 21 24.57 -10.33 25.51
N ALA A 22 25.41 -10.95 26.34
CA ALA A 22 26.81 -11.17 26.02
C ALA A 22 26.99 -12.15 24.84
N VAL A 23 26.21 -13.23 24.80
CA VAL A 23 26.21 -14.20 23.69
C VAL A 23 25.69 -13.57 22.40
N LEU A 24 24.62 -12.77 22.46
CA LEU A 24 24.08 -12.05 21.30
C LEU A 24 25.08 -11.01 20.78
N GLY A 25 25.69 -10.22 21.67
CA GLY A 25 26.72 -9.24 21.32
C GLY A 25 27.96 -9.89 20.68
N THR A 26 28.41 -11.03 21.22
CA THR A 26 29.55 -11.78 20.66
C THR A 26 29.20 -12.40 19.30
N GLY A 27 27.99 -12.94 19.14
CA GLY A 27 27.52 -13.49 17.87
C GLY A 27 27.41 -12.43 16.77
N ILE A 28 26.87 -11.25 17.10
CA ILE A 28 26.83 -10.08 16.21
C ILE A 28 28.27 -9.68 15.82
N ALA A 29 29.21 -9.70 16.77
CA ALA A 29 30.60 -9.34 16.50
C ALA A 29 31.28 -10.27 15.50
N VAL A 30 31.10 -11.59 15.65
CA VAL A 30 31.65 -12.59 14.74
C VAL A 30 31.02 -12.47 13.34
N CYS A 31 29.71 -12.28 13.25
CA CYS A 31 29.01 -12.11 11.97
C CYS A 31 29.50 -10.85 11.21
N TRP A 32 29.68 -9.73 11.90
CA TRP A 32 30.21 -8.51 11.28
C TRP A 32 31.67 -8.67 10.82
N LEU A 33 32.50 -9.36 11.61
CA LEU A 33 33.87 -9.66 11.23
C LEU A 33 33.92 -10.51 9.96
N ALA A 34 33.11 -11.57 9.88
CA ALA A 34 32.99 -12.40 8.69
C ALA A 34 32.50 -11.60 7.47
N ASN A 35 31.54 -10.69 7.68
CA ASN A 35 31.00 -9.83 6.63
C ASN A 35 32.08 -8.88 6.06
N TYR A 36 32.83 -8.18 6.91
CA TYR A 36 33.90 -7.28 6.46
C TYR A 36 35.02 -8.03 5.73
N VAL A 37 35.42 -9.20 6.22
CA VAL A 37 36.40 -10.04 5.53
C VAL A 37 35.87 -10.49 4.17
N GLY A 38 34.60 -10.93 4.10
CA GLY A 38 33.93 -11.26 2.84
C GLY A 38 33.92 -10.10 1.84
N MET A 39 33.54 -8.90 2.29
CA MET A 39 33.55 -7.68 1.50
C MET A 39 34.94 -7.36 0.93
N LEU A 40 35.99 -7.52 1.74
CA LEU A 40 37.37 -7.33 1.30
C LEU A 40 37.77 -8.36 0.25
N CYS A 41 37.55 -9.64 0.52
CA CYS A 41 37.84 -10.72 -0.41
C CYS A 41 37.13 -10.47 -1.76
N LYS A 42 35.84 -10.13 -1.72
CA LYS A 42 35.03 -9.90 -2.92
C LYS A 42 35.45 -8.65 -3.68
N SER A 43 35.72 -7.54 -2.97
CA SER A 43 36.20 -6.30 -3.60
C SER A 43 37.52 -6.51 -4.36
N TYR A 44 38.43 -7.33 -3.81
CA TYR A 44 39.69 -7.67 -4.46
C TYR A 44 39.53 -8.69 -5.60
N GLN A 45 38.62 -9.65 -5.46
CA GLN A 45 38.32 -10.65 -6.48
C GLN A 45 37.67 -10.03 -7.71
N ASP A 46 36.63 -9.24 -7.50
CA ASP A 46 35.78 -8.70 -8.57
C ASP A 46 36.27 -7.32 -9.05
N ARG A 47 37.28 -6.75 -8.39
CA ARG A 47 37.78 -5.39 -8.68
C ARG A 47 36.69 -4.32 -8.60
N THR A 48 35.72 -4.51 -7.70
CA THR A 48 34.63 -3.57 -7.40
C THR A 48 34.59 -3.24 -5.90
N TYR A 49 33.66 -2.41 -5.46
CA TYR A 49 33.48 -2.05 -4.06
C TYR A 49 32.19 -2.66 -3.51
N ALA A 50 32.29 -3.38 -2.39
CA ALA A 50 31.21 -4.25 -1.90
C ALA A 50 30.03 -3.55 -1.17
N MET A 51 30.05 -2.22 -1.02
CA MET A 51 29.00 -1.48 -0.29
C MET A 51 28.78 -0.09 -0.88
N ALA A 52 27.53 0.34 -0.99
CA ALA A 52 27.18 1.68 -1.47
C ALA A 52 27.95 2.78 -0.70
N LEU A 53 28.36 3.83 -1.44
CA LEU A 53 29.27 4.87 -0.96
C LEU A 53 28.76 5.59 0.30
N MET A 54 27.50 6.00 0.31
CA MET A 54 26.92 6.79 1.41
C MET A 54 26.74 5.97 2.70
N PRO A 55 26.17 4.74 2.66
CA PRO A 55 26.13 3.87 3.84
C PRO A 55 27.52 3.56 4.40
N LEU A 56 28.51 3.31 3.55
CA LEU A 56 29.89 3.03 3.98
C LEU A 56 30.53 4.24 4.68
N CYS A 57 30.35 5.45 4.13
CA CYS A 57 30.84 6.68 4.75
C CYS A 57 30.15 6.96 6.09
N CYS A 58 28.84 6.73 6.18
CA CYS A 58 28.06 6.91 7.40
C CYS A 58 28.46 5.92 8.48
N ASN A 59 28.61 4.64 8.14
CA ASN A 59 29.04 3.60 9.08
C ASN A 59 30.43 3.88 9.66
N PHE A 60 31.38 4.27 8.80
CA PHE A 60 32.72 4.62 9.26
C PHE A 60 32.73 5.88 10.15
N ALA A 61 31.96 6.89 9.79
CA ALA A 61 31.81 8.09 10.61
C ALA A 61 31.20 7.78 11.98
N TRP A 62 30.21 6.87 12.04
CA TRP A 62 29.62 6.40 13.28
C TRP A 62 30.67 5.74 14.18
N GLU A 63 31.48 4.83 13.64
CA GLU A 63 32.55 4.17 14.39
C GLU A 63 33.61 5.15 14.90
N LEU A 64 33.98 6.16 14.10
CA LEU A 64 34.92 7.19 14.51
C LEU A 64 34.39 8.03 15.68
N VAL A 65 33.15 8.51 15.56
CA VAL A 65 32.55 9.39 16.57
C VAL A 65 32.29 8.62 17.86
N HIS A 66 31.59 7.49 17.79
CA HIS A 66 31.17 6.78 19.00
C HIS A 66 32.25 5.84 19.56
N GLY A 67 33.20 5.40 18.74
CA GLY A 67 34.32 4.56 19.17
C GLY A 67 35.49 5.33 19.76
N PHE A 68 35.83 6.52 19.21
CA PHE A 68 37.02 7.27 19.63
C PHE A 68 36.73 8.64 20.23
N ILE A 69 35.72 9.38 19.75
CA ILE A 69 35.46 10.75 20.22
C ILE A 69 34.59 10.74 21.48
N THR A 70 33.53 9.92 21.50
CA THR A 70 32.62 9.76 22.63
C THR A 70 32.49 8.30 23.09
N PRO A 71 33.59 7.64 23.51
CA PRO A 71 33.56 6.25 23.92
C PRO A 71 32.74 6.05 25.22
N GLU A 72 31.95 4.97 25.27
CA GLU A 72 31.29 4.56 26.52
C GLU A 72 32.30 4.04 27.55
N LYS A 73 32.13 4.42 28.82
CA LYS A 73 33.08 4.13 29.93
C LYS A 73 33.05 2.69 30.44
N ASN A 74 32.49 1.73 29.70
CA ASN A 74 32.44 0.32 30.12
C ASN A 74 33.69 -0.43 29.61
N GLY A 75 34.49 -0.97 30.52
CA GLY A 75 35.88 -1.39 30.30
C GLY A 75 36.17 -2.57 29.35
N MET A 76 35.18 -3.10 28.62
CA MET A 76 35.35 -4.24 27.70
C MET A 76 35.32 -3.86 26.20
N TRP A 77 35.10 -2.58 25.88
CA TRP A 77 34.80 -2.11 24.52
C TRP A 77 35.98 -1.59 23.66
N PRO A 78 37.08 -1.00 24.21
CA PRO A 78 38.09 -0.34 23.37
C PRO A 78 38.81 -1.25 22.36
N ALA A 79 39.18 -2.48 22.75
CA ALA A 79 39.89 -3.41 21.87
C ALA A 79 39.03 -3.87 20.68
N VAL A 80 37.73 -4.06 20.92
CA VAL A 80 36.77 -4.47 19.90
C VAL A 80 36.53 -3.35 18.88
N TYR A 81 36.40 -2.10 19.35
CA TYR A 81 36.29 -0.92 18.48
C TYR A 81 37.55 -0.70 17.63
N VAL A 82 38.75 -0.91 18.20
CA VAL A 82 40.01 -0.79 17.45
C VAL A 82 40.09 -1.83 16.32
N CYS A 83 39.71 -3.09 16.60
CA CYS A 83 39.67 -4.14 15.59
C CYS A 83 38.66 -3.83 14.46
N TRP A 84 37.44 -3.40 14.80
CA TRP A 84 36.41 -3.03 13.81
C TRP A 84 36.80 -1.82 12.97
N SER A 85 37.38 -0.80 13.60
CA SER A 85 37.82 0.41 12.90
C SER A 85 38.94 0.07 11.91
N GLY A 86 39.84 -0.84 12.26
CA GLY A 86 40.88 -1.35 11.35
C GLY A 86 40.30 -2.03 10.10
N LEU A 87 39.25 -2.84 10.27
CA LEU A 87 38.55 -3.48 9.15
C LEU A 87 37.78 -2.48 8.28
N ASN A 88 37.11 -1.50 8.87
CA ASN A 88 36.43 -0.46 8.11
C ASN A 88 37.40 0.39 7.29
N VAL A 89 38.58 0.71 7.83
CA VAL A 89 39.64 1.37 7.07
C VAL A 89 40.05 0.52 5.85
N ALA A 90 40.19 -0.79 6.02
CA ALA A 90 40.49 -1.69 4.91
C ALA A 90 39.37 -1.70 3.85
N VAL A 91 38.11 -1.71 4.27
CA VAL A 91 36.94 -1.73 3.36
C VAL A 91 36.79 -0.42 2.62
N ILE A 92 36.96 0.72 3.29
CA ILE A 92 37.00 2.04 2.65
C ILE A 92 38.17 2.13 1.68
N TYR A 93 39.34 1.61 2.05
CA TYR A 93 40.49 1.60 1.16
C TYR A 93 40.21 0.76 -0.10
N ALA A 94 39.65 -0.44 0.06
CA ALA A 94 39.22 -1.27 -1.06
C ALA A 94 38.18 -0.53 -1.93
N ALA A 95 37.22 0.15 -1.31
CA ALA A 95 36.22 0.93 -2.01
C ALA A 95 36.83 2.11 -2.80
N MET A 96 37.71 2.91 -2.19
CA MET A 96 38.41 4.00 -2.87
C MET A 96 39.31 3.51 -4.01
N LYS A 97 39.83 2.29 -3.90
CA LYS A 97 40.70 1.68 -4.91
C LYS A 97 39.92 1.16 -6.11
N PHE A 98 38.78 0.52 -5.88
CA PHE A 98 38.03 -0.19 -6.92
C PHE A 98 36.79 0.55 -7.42
N ALA A 99 36.24 1.50 -6.66
CA ALA A 99 35.12 2.31 -7.11
C ALA A 99 35.32 2.99 -8.48
N PRO A 100 36.50 3.50 -8.87
CA PRO A 100 36.69 4.05 -10.21
C PRO A 100 36.27 3.11 -11.36
N ASN A 101 36.31 1.78 -11.16
CA ASN A 101 35.94 0.81 -12.19
C ASN A 101 34.42 0.78 -12.46
N GLU A 102 33.59 1.19 -11.50
CA GLU A 102 32.12 1.20 -11.62
C GLU A 102 31.58 2.54 -12.15
N TRP A 103 32.39 3.60 -12.08
CA TRP A 103 31.97 4.97 -12.41
C TRP A 103 32.43 5.41 -13.80
N GLU A 104 32.69 4.49 -14.73
CA GLU A 104 33.07 4.82 -16.12
C GLU A 104 32.05 5.73 -16.83
N HIS A 105 30.77 5.57 -16.50
CA HIS A 105 29.67 6.39 -17.00
C HIS A 105 29.67 7.84 -16.47
N ALA A 106 30.47 8.15 -15.44
CA ALA A 106 30.56 9.46 -14.81
C ALA A 106 32.03 9.87 -14.54
N PRO A 107 32.76 10.37 -15.56
CA PRO A 107 34.20 10.64 -15.48
C PRO A 107 34.61 11.62 -14.36
N LEU A 108 33.75 12.58 -14.03
CA LEU A 108 33.97 13.52 -12.93
C LEU A 108 33.91 12.83 -11.55
N VAL A 109 33.01 11.87 -11.37
CA VAL A 109 32.88 11.09 -10.13
C VAL A 109 34.05 10.12 -10.03
N GLN A 110 34.34 9.41 -11.11
CA GLN A 110 35.46 8.46 -11.21
C GLN A 110 36.80 9.10 -10.81
N ARG A 111 37.12 10.28 -11.37
CA ARG A 111 38.38 10.99 -11.10
C ARG A 111 38.47 11.54 -9.68
N ASN A 112 37.34 11.87 -9.07
CA ASN A 112 37.29 12.53 -7.77
C ASN A 112 36.79 11.64 -6.62
N ILE A 113 36.61 10.33 -6.85
CA ILE A 113 35.95 9.43 -5.90
C ILE A 113 36.58 9.44 -4.51
N ARG A 114 37.91 9.58 -4.43
CA ARG A 114 38.65 9.67 -3.16
C ARG A 114 38.25 10.92 -2.35
N TYR A 115 38.09 12.05 -3.03
CA TYR A 115 37.61 13.29 -2.41
C TYR A 115 36.14 13.19 -2.02
N ILE A 116 35.32 12.52 -2.83
CA ILE A 116 33.90 12.29 -2.52
C ILE A 116 33.78 11.47 -1.23
N PHE A 117 34.54 10.38 -1.08
CA PHE A 117 34.60 9.62 0.17
C PHE A 117 35.05 10.49 1.34
N ALA A 118 36.14 11.25 1.19
CA ALA A 118 36.65 12.11 2.27
C ALA A 118 35.62 13.16 2.73
N ILE A 119 35.02 13.89 1.80
CA ILE A 119 34.01 14.92 2.08
C ILE A 119 32.77 14.28 2.72
N SER A 120 32.33 13.13 2.21
CA SER A 120 31.14 12.43 2.73
C SER A 120 31.36 11.93 4.17
N ILE A 121 32.54 11.38 4.47
CA ILE A 121 32.91 10.96 5.82
C ILE A 121 32.90 12.16 6.78
N VAL A 122 33.50 13.30 6.38
CA VAL A 122 33.49 14.52 7.21
C VAL A 122 32.07 15.05 7.43
N GLY A 123 31.23 15.02 6.39
CA GLY A 123 29.81 15.37 6.49
C GLY A 123 29.09 14.49 7.52
N TRP A 124 29.28 13.17 7.44
CA TRP A 124 28.65 12.24 8.39
C TRP A 124 29.20 12.34 9.81
N ILE A 125 30.50 12.59 10.01
CA ILE A 125 31.07 12.88 11.33
C ILE A 125 30.36 14.08 11.95
N THR A 126 30.13 15.13 11.15
CA THR A 126 29.41 16.34 11.60
C THR A 126 27.98 16.02 12.04
N VAL A 127 27.28 15.17 11.28
CA VAL A 127 25.92 14.71 11.62
C VAL A 127 25.90 13.91 12.92
N HIS A 128 26.82 12.96 13.10
CA HIS A 128 26.89 12.16 14.33
C HIS A 128 27.27 13.01 15.54
N LEU A 129 28.19 13.96 15.39
CA LEU A 129 28.51 14.91 16.46
C LEU A 129 27.32 15.81 16.82
N ALA A 130 26.55 16.27 15.83
CA ALA A 130 25.32 17.03 16.08
C ALA A 130 24.29 16.18 16.86
N LEU A 131 24.13 14.90 16.51
CA LEU A 131 23.27 13.97 17.27
C LEU A 131 23.75 13.83 18.73
N VAL A 132 25.06 13.69 18.95
CA VAL A 132 25.64 13.63 20.30
C VAL A 132 25.34 14.90 21.09
N ILE A 133 25.50 16.08 20.48
CA ILE A 133 25.24 17.38 21.13
C ILE A 133 23.75 17.52 21.50
N HIS A 134 22.83 17.12 20.62
CA HIS A 134 21.40 17.33 20.83
C HIS A 134 20.73 16.30 21.74
N MET A 135 21.17 15.04 21.71
CA MET A 135 20.48 13.93 22.37
C MET A 135 21.31 13.23 23.44
N GLY A 136 22.58 13.61 23.59
CA GLY A 136 23.54 12.94 24.46
C GLY A 136 24.17 11.69 23.83
N PRO A 137 25.38 11.30 24.25
CA PRO A 137 26.20 10.29 23.58
C PRO A 137 25.55 8.90 23.50
N HIS A 138 24.89 8.45 24.57
CA HIS A 138 24.26 7.13 24.62
C HIS A 138 23.04 7.00 23.68
N LEU A 139 22.17 8.01 23.64
CA LEU A 139 21.02 8.02 22.71
C LEU A 139 21.49 8.21 21.26
N ALA A 140 22.45 9.11 21.03
CA ALA A 140 23.01 9.37 19.71
C ALA A 140 23.67 8.13 19.08
N GLN A 141 24.32 7.29 19.88
CA GLN A 141 24.90 6.03 19.41
C GLN A 141 23.83 5.09 18.85
N GLY A 142 22.72 4.89 19.58
CA GLY A 142 21.60 4.05 19.14
C GLY A 142 20.88 4.60 17.90
N TRP A 143 20.60 5.90 17.87
CA TRP A 143 19.98 6.55 16.70
C TRP A 143 20.92 6.57 15.49
N GLY A 144 22.21 6.80 15.69
CA GLY A 144 23.22 6.72 14.65
C GLY A 144 23.30 5.34 14.02
N ALA A 145 23.28 4.28 14.83
CA ALA A 145 23.26 2.91 14.35
C ALA A 145 21.98 2.59 13.56
N MET A 146 20.83 3.11 14.00
CA MET A 146 19.57 3.01 13.23
C MET A 146 19.63 3.74 11.88
N VAL A 147 20.26 4.92 11.82
CA VAL A 147 20.45 5.66 10.56
C VAL A 147 21.37 4.89 9.61
N CYS A 148 22.47 4.33 10.12
CA CYS A 148 23.34 3.44 9.33
C CYS A 148 22.57 2.23 8.80
N GLN A 149 21.80 1.56 9.67
CA GLN A 149 20.97 0.42 9.28
C GLN A 149 19.91 0.81 8.26
N LEU A 150 19.27 1.97 8.40
CA LEU A 150 18.27 2.48 7.45
C LEU A 150 18.89 2.77 6.09
N LEU A 151 20.07 3.39 6.04
CA LEU A 151 20.79 3.68 4.79
C LEU A 151 21.27 2.40 4.10
N LEU A 152 21.71 1.40 4.86
CA LEU A 152 22.02 0.06 4.36
C LEU A 152 20.76 -0.66 3.84
N SER A 153 19.62 -0.49 4.52
CA SER A 153 18.34 -1.12 4.14
C SER A 153 17.63 -0.39 3.00
N ALA A 154 17.92 0.90 2.78
CA ALA A 154 17.33 1.73 1.73
C ALA A 154 17.82 1.38 0.31
N ALA A 155 18.85 0.53 0.19
CA ALA A 155 19.35 0.00 -1.08
C ALA A 155 18.55 -1.21 -1.61
N GLY A 156 17.35 -1.48 -1.08
CA GLY A 156 16.80 -2.84 -1.03
C GLY A 156 16.31 -3.49 -2.33
N ILE A 157 15.69 -2.77 -3.28
CA ILE A 157 15.16 -3.31 -4.55
C ILE A 157 15.19 -2.21 -5.61
N ASP A 158 15.85 -2.45 -6.76
CA ASP A 158 15.73 -1.58 -7.93
C ASP A 158 14.39 -1.81 -8.65
N CYS A 159 13.75 -0.75 -9.14
CA CYS A 159 12.41 -0.85 -9.72
C CYS A 159 12.28 -0.03 -10.99
N ILE A 160 11.70 -0.65 -12.03
CA ILE A 160 11.34 0.00 -13.28
C ILE A 160 9.80 0.04 -13.36
N VAL A 161 9.24 1.23 -13.55
CA VAL A 161 7.79 1.45 -13.68
C VAL A 161 7.47 1.78 -15.13
N LEU A 162 6.63 0.95 -15.75
CA LEU A 162 6.18 1.13 -17.13
C LEU A 162 4.72 1.62 -17.13
N GLU A 163 4.52 2.87 -17.51
CA GLU A 163 3.19 3.49 -17.62
C GLU A 163 2.80 3.60 -19.09
N LYS A 164 1.62 3.08 -19.44
CA LYS A 164 1.08 3.11 -20.80
C LYS A 164 0.78 4.52 -21.28
N ARG A 165 0.31 5.39 -20.39
CA ARG A 165 -0.07 6.77 -20.70
C ARG A 165 1.16 7.66 -20.82
N HIS A 166 0.99 8.79 -21.50
CA HIS A 166 2.02 9.82 -21.59
C HIS A 166 2.12 10.63 -20.29
N GLU A 167 1.01 10.76 -19.56
CA GLU A 167 0.88 11.54 -18.33
C GLU A 167 0.59 10.63 -17.14
N ILE A 168 1.29 10.89 -16.02
CA ILE A 168 1.24 10.08 -14.79
C ILE A 168 -0.01 10.39 -13.94
N ALA A 169 -0.47 11.64 -13.95
CA ALA A 169 -1.63 12.08 -13.20
C ALA A 169 -2.61 12.85 -14.09
N PRO A 170 -3.38 12.14 -14.95
CA PRO A 170 -4.31 12.78 -15.86
C PRO A 170 -5.59 13.27 -15.15
N HIS A 171 -6.15 14.37 -15.64
CA HIS A 171 -7.36 14.99 -15.11
C HIS A 171 -8.63 14.29 -15.65
N GLU A 172 -8.95 13.09 -15.14
CA GLU A 172 -10.08 12.27 -15.60
C GLU A 172 -11.36 12.38 -14.74
N GLY A 173 -11.44 13.36 -13.84
CA GLY A 173 -12.68 13.68 -13.10
C GLY A 173 -13.18 12.59 -12.13
N ALA A 174 -12.30 11.69 -11.69
CA ALA A 174 -12.61 10.64 -10.72
C ALA A 174 -12.11 10.99 -9.32
N SER A 175 -12.83 10.52 -8.29
CA SER A 175 -12.39 10.58 -6.89
C SER A 175 -12.17 9.18 -6.31
N VAL A 176 -11.33 9.11 -5.28
CA VAL A 176 -10.97 7.88 -4.59
C VAL A 176 -11.20 8.06 -3.10
N ALA A 177 -11.86 7.08 -2.48
CA ALA A 177 -12.01 7.03 -1.04
C ALA A 177 -10.72 6.52 -0.38
N ILE A 178 -10.20 7.25 0.61
CA ILE A 178 -9.16 6.78 1.51
C ILE A 178 -9.82 6.37 2.82
N LEU A 179 -9.63 5.09 3.18
CA LEU A 179 -10.16 4.48 4.40
C LEU A 179 -9.02 4.14 5.37
N PRO A 180 -9.30 3.76 6.62
CA PRO A 180 -8.27 3.59 7.63
C PRO A 180 -7.12 2.64 7.25
N ASN A 181 -7.42 1.59 6.49
CA ASN A 181 -6.43 0.63 6.01
C ASN A 181 -5.44 1.26 5.03
N GLY A 182 -5.92 1.96 3.99
CA GLY A 182 -5.05 2.68 3.07
C GLY A 182 -4.34 3.86 3.74
N GLY A 183 -5.07 4.62 4.55
CA GLY A 183 -4.55 5.78 5.29
C GLY A 183 -3.39 5.42 6.23
N ARG A 184 -3.45 4.27 6.91
CA ARG A 184 -2.37 3.80 7.77
C ARG A 184 -1.09 3.49 6.99
N ILE A 185 -1.20 2.86 5.82
CA ILE A 185 -0.04 2.56 4.97
C ILE A 185 0.53 3.85 4.37
N LEU A 186 -0.32 4.76 3.88
CA LEU A 186 0.12 6.08 3.43
C LEU A 186 0.85 6.86 4.53
N ALA A 187 0.43 6.70 5.79
CA ALA A 187 1.11 7.34 6.92
C ALA A 187 2.46 6.68 7.24
N GLN A 188 2.60 5.36 7.12
CA GLN A 188 3.90 4.68 7.21
C GLN A 188 4.86 5.20 6.13
N LEU A 189 4.36 5.46 4.93
CA LEU A 189 5.15 5.99 3.82
C LEU A 189 5.42 7.51 3.91
N GLY A 190 4.94 8.20 4.96
CA GLY A 190 5.10 9.66 5.09
C GLY A 190 4.24 10.49 4.12
N LEU A 191 3.27 9.87 3.44
CA LEU A 191 2.43 10.50 2.41
C LEU A 191 1.11 11.04 2.96
N TYR A 192 0.68 10.52 4.11
CA TYR A 192 -0.67 10.80 4.62
C TYR A 192 -0.91 12.27 4.92
N ASP A 193 0.07 13.03 5.39
CA ASP A 193 -0.15 14.44 5.72
C ASP A 193 -0.41 15.30 4.48
N ALA A 194 0.26 15.00 3.36
CA ALA A 194 -0.03 15.61 2.07
C ALA A 194 -1.45 15.28 1.58
N VAL A 195 -1.88 14.02 1.75
CA VAL A 195 -3.26 13.59 1.43
C VAL A 195 -4.27 14.25 2.37
N ALA A 196 -3.96 14.31 3.67
CA ALA A 196 -4.78 14.90 4.73
C ALA A 196 -5.06 16.39 4.48
N GLY A 197 -4.09 17.11 3.89
CA GLY A 197 -4.26 18.51 3.49
C GLY A 197 -5.36 18.72 2.44
N LEU A 198 -5.61 17.71 1.59
CA LEU A 198 -6.57 17.78 0.48
C LEU A 198 -7.97 17.24 0.83
N ILE A 199 -8.09 16.50 1.92
CA ILE A 199 -9.34 15.83 2.31
C ILE A 199 -9.99 16.49 3.52
N GLU A 200 -11.32 16.42 3.59
CA GLU A 200 -12.07 16.67 4.82
C GLU A 200 -12.71 15.35 5.27
N PRO A 201 -12.42 14.86 6.50
CA PRO A 201 -13.02 13.64 7.00
C PRO A 201 -14.54 13.70 7.02
N LEU A 202 -15.18 12.59 6.68
CA LEU A 202 -16.59 12.40 6.88
C LEU A 202 -16.88 12.10 8.34
N TYR A 203 -17.98 12.68 8.85
CA TYR A 203 -18.47 12.52 10.22
C TYR A 203 -19.78 11.76 10.25
N LEU A 204 -20.70 12.11 9.35
CA LEU A 204 -22.05 11.55 9.28
C LEU A 204 -22.35 11.01 7.88
N SER A 205 -23.15 9.95 7.83
CA SER A 205 -23.69 9.38 6.61
C SER A 205 -25.21 9.36 6.70
N HIS A 206 -25.87 9.94 5.71
CA HIS A 206 -27.32 10.01 5.59
C HIS A 206 -27.77 9.07 4.48
N VAL A 207 -28.75 8.22 4.77
CA VAL A 207 -29.39 7.35 3.77
C VAL A 207 -30.84 7.79 3.62
N ARG A 208 -31.28 8.00 2.38
CA ARG A 208 -32.62 8.51 2.04
C ARG A 208 -33.30 7.64 1.00
N TYR A 209 -34.63 7.55 1.10
CA TYR A 209 -35.52 6.89 0.14
C TYR A 209 -36.48 7.90 -0.51
N PRO A 210 -37.02 7.60 -1.71
CA PRO A 210 -37.95 8.49 -2.43
C PRO A 210 -39.23 8.84 -1.69
N ASP A 211 -39.68 7.98 -0.77
CA ASP A 211 -40.89 8.17 0.03
C ASP A 211 -40.65 9.00 1.31
N GLY A 212 -39.49 9.64 1.42
CA GLY A 212 -39.14 10.53 2.53
C GLY A 212 -38.53 9.82 3.75
N PHE A 213 -38.56 8.48 3.81
CA PHE A 213 -37.87 7.75 4.87
C PHE A 213 -36.36 7.99 4.78
N HIS A 214 -35.73 8.29 5.91
CA HIS A 214 -34.30 8.51 6.00
C HIS A 214 -33.76 8.11 7.37
N PHE A 215 -32.47 7.82 7.44
CA PHE A 215 -31.76 7.60 8.69
C PHE A 215 -30.32 8.11 8.59
N THR A 216 -29.70 8.33 9.74
CA THR A 216 -28.32 8.84 9.83
C THR A 216 -27.45 7.85 10.60
N SER A 217 -26.18 7.74 10.21
CA SER A 217 -25.16 6.93 10.87
C SER A 217 -23.90 7.75 11.12
N ASP A 218 -23.31 7.55 12.29
CA ASP A 218 -22.03 8.11 12.73
C ASP A 218 -20.84 7.17 12.43
N TYR A 219 -21.02 6.18 11.55
CA TYR A 219 -19.93 5.25 11.21
C TYR A 219 -18.64 5.95 10.73
N PRO A 220 -18.69 7.06 9.95
CA PRO A 220 -17.45 7.73 9.54
C PRO A 220 -16.66 8.29 10.73
N THR A 221 -17.36 8.90 11.69
CA THR A 221 -16.76 9.35 12.96
C THR A 221 -16.18 8.17 13.75
N THR A 222 -16.93 7.06 13.84
CA THR A 222 -16.46 5.87 14.57
C THR A 222 -15.22 5.26 13.93
N LEU A 223 -15.11 5.26 12.59
CA LEU A 223 -13.89 4.80 11.89
C LEU A 223 -12.67 5.62 12.33
N GLN A 224 -12.81 6.95 12.35
CA GLN A 224 -11.74 7.85 12.78
C GLN A 224 -11.35 7.62 14.25
N GLN A 225 -12.32 7.52 15.15
CA GLN A 225 -12.06 7.31 16.58
C GLN A 225 -11.40 5.95 16.85
N ARG A 226 -11.84 4.90 16.14
CA ARG A 226 -11.32 3.53 16.34
C ARG A 226 -9.94 3.34 15.76
N PHE A 227 -9.68 3.86 14.57
CA PHE A 227 -8.46 3.56 13.84
C PHE A 227 -7.46 4.72 13.76
N GLY A 228 -7.87 5.95 14.06
CA GLY A 228 -7.04 7.16 13.96
C GLY A 228 -7.00 7.81 12.58
N PHE A 229 -7.75 7.24 11.63
CA PHE A 229 -7.84 7.63 10.23
C PHE A 229 -9.32 7.72 9.84
N GLY A 230 -9.74 8.82 9.22
CA GLY A 230 -11.13 9.02 8.78
C GLY A 230 -11.42 8.38 7.43
N LEU A 231 -12.71 8.29 7.09
CA LEU A 231 -13.14 8.07 5.71
C LEU A 231 -13.18 9.45 5.02
N ALA A 232 -12.50 9.58 3.89
CA ALA A 232 -12.57 10.80 3.08
C ALA A 232 -12.34 10.50 1.60
N PHE A 233 -12.64 11.49 0.76
CA PHE A 233 -12.46 11.39 -0.69
C PHE A 233 -11.44 12.43 -1.15
N VAL A 234 -10.55 11.99 -2.05
CA VAL A 234 -9.57 12.84 -2.73
C VAL A 234 -9.73 12.67 -4.23
N GLU A 235 -9.37 13.69 -5.00
CA GLU A 235 -9.29 13.53 -6.45
C GLU A 235 -8.19 12.54 -6.81
N ARG A 236 -8.52 11.62 -7.73
CA ARG A 236 -7.57 10.60 -8.18
C ARG A 236 -6.29 11.24 -8.72
N GLN A 237 -6.42 12.33 -9.46
CA GLN A 237 -5.30 13.07 -10.01
C GLN A 237 -4.36 13.57 -8.91
N GLN A 238 -4.89 14.22 -7.88
CA GLN A 238 -4.09 14.78 -6.79
C GLN A 238 -3.39 13.67 -5.99
N LEU A 239 -4.06 12.55 -5.74
CA LEU A 239 -3.42 11.39 -5.10
C LEU A 239 -2.23 10.86 -5.92
N LEU A 240 -2.39 10.74 -7.25
CA LEU A 240 -1.30 10.33 -8.15
C LEU A 240 -0.16 11.35 -8.17
N GLN A 241 -0.47 12.66 -8.15
CA GLN A 241 0.53 13.72 -8.05
C GLN A 241 1.34 13.63 -6.76
N ILE A 242 0.70 13.36 -5.62
CA ILE A 242 1.39 13.14 -4.34
C ILE A 242 2.31 11.92 -4.46
N LEU A 243 1.80 10.78 -4.92
CA LEU A 243 2.59 9.56 -5.07
C LEU A 243 3.82 9.80 -5.97
N TYR A 244 3.64 10.46 -7.10
CA TYR A 244 4.73 10.80 -8.02
C TYR A 244 5.75 11.77 -7.41
N SER A 245 5.28 12.80 -6.71
CA SER A 245 6.15 13.82 -6.12
C SER A 245 7.09 13.24 -5.09
N PHE A 246 6.58 12.35 -4.24
CA PHE A 246 7.35 11.67 -3.19
C PHE A 246 8.11 10.44 -3.68
N PHE A 247 7.88 9.97 -4.91
CA PHE A 247 8.66 8.88 -5.47
C PHE A 247 10.10 9.33 -5.75
N PRO A 248 11.13 8.69 -5.15
CA PRO A 248 12.51 9.15 -5.24
C PRO A 248 13.14 8.84 -6.60
N GLN A 249 12.87 7.68 -7.18
CA GLN A 249 13.50 7.18 -8.41
C GLN A 249 12.76 7.62 -9.67
N LYS A 250 12.44 8.91 -9.83
CA LYS A 250 11.62 9.40 -10.96
C LYS A 250 12.14 8.95 -12.35
N ALA A 251 13.44 8.77 -12.49
CA ALA A 251 14.09 8.30 -13.72
C ALA A 251 13.73 6.86 -14.12
N SER A 252 13.25 6.04 -13.17
CA SER A 252 12.82 4.66 -13.44
C SER A 252 11.37 4.54 -13.90
N ILE A 253 10.63 5.66 -13.94
CA ILE A 253 9.28 5.72 -14.51
C ILE A 253 9.39 6.05 -16.00
N HIS A 254 8.96 5.12 -16.84
CA HIS A 254 8.89 5.30 -18.28
C HIS A 254 7.43 5.37 -18.73
N THR A 255 7.03 6.53 -19.24
CA THR A 255 5.70 6.76 -19.83
C THR A 255 5.66 6.32 -21.29
N ASN A 256 4.45 6.19 -21.85
CA ASN A 256 4.21 5.64 -23.20
C ASN A 256 4.71 4.19 -23.39
N LYS A 257 4.87 3.44 -22.30
CA LYS A 257 5.37 2.06 -22.30
C LYS A 257 4.23 1.07 -22.08
N ALA A 258 3.38 0.92 -23.10
CA ALA A 258 2.32 -0.09 -23.07
C ALA A 258 2.92 -1.50 -23.17
N VAL A 259 2.80 -2.31 -22.12
CA VAL A 259 3.24 -3.72 -22.16
C VAL A 259 2.39 -4.51 -23.15
N VAL A 260 3.04 -5.34 -23.97
CA VAL A 260 2.37 -6.19 -24.98
C VAL A 260 2.74 -7.66 -24.89
N ARG A 261 3.90 -8.00 -24.31
CA ARG A 261 4.38 -9.38 -24.23
C ARG A 261 5.34 -9.58 -23.07
N LEU A 262 5.26 -10.75 -22.43
CA LEU A 262 6.23 -11.21 -21.44
C LEU A 262 6.95 -12.45 -21.94
N THR A 263 8.22 -12.60 -21.59
CA THR A 263 8.99 -13.82 -21.89
C THR A 263 9.95 -14.10 -20.77
N GLN A 264 10.03 -15.35 -20.33
CA GLN A 264 11.01 -15.75 -19.35
C GLN A 264 12.35 -16.01 -20.04
N LEU A 265 13.41 -15.41 -19.51
CA LEU A 265 14.77 -15.51 -20.01
C LEU A 265 15.51 -16.70 -19.39
N GLU A 266 16.62 -17.09 -20.02
CA GLU A 266 17.58 -18.01 -19.42
C GLU A 266 18.20 -17.34 -18.17
N GLY A 267 18.36 -18.11 -17.09
CA GLY A 267 18.81 -17.58 -15.79
C GLY A 267 17.70 -17.07 -14.86
N GLY A 268 16.44 -17.17 -15.28
CA GLY A 268 15.27 -16.92 -14.40
C GLY A 268 14.61 -15.56 -14.60
N ALA A 269 15.33 -14.52 -15.03
CA ALA A 269 14.76 -13.19 -15.28
C ALA A 269 13.56 -13.18 -16.25
N VAL A 270 12.76 -12.13 -16.21
CA VAL A 270 11.60 -11.93 -17.10
C VAL A 270 11.82 -10.68 -17.95
N ALA A 271 11.68 -10.84 -19.27
CA ALA A 271 11.67 -9.74 -20.24
C ALA A 271 10.24 -9.24 -20.47
N VAL A 272 10.09 -7.91 -20.44
CA VAL A 272 8.87 -7.15 -20.69
C VAL A 272 9.06 -6.38 -21.99
N TYR A 273 8.23 -6.71 -22.98
CA TYR A 273 8.21 -6.02 -24.26
C TYR A 273 7.05 -5.03 -24.29
N THR A 274 7.35 -3.84 -24.82
CA THR A 274 6.40 -2.74 -24.92
C THR A 274 6.04 -2.45 -26.38
N GLN A 275 4.92 -1.76 -26.59
CA GLN A 275 4.33 -1.54 -27.91
C GLN A 275 5.26 -0.77 -28.87
N ASP A 276 6.16 0.06 -28.35
CA ASP A 276 7.15 0.80 -29.14
C ASP A 276 8.41 -0.01 -29.50
N GLY A 277 8.44 -1.30 -29.13
CA GLY A 277 9.56 -2.20 -29.37
C GLY A 277 10.61 -2.23 -28.25
N SER A 278 10.49 -1.38 -27.21
CA SER A 278 11.43 -1.41 -26.09
C SER A 278 11.30 -2.71 -25.29
N CYS A 279 12.44 -3.18 -24.77
CA CYS A 279 12.55 -4.36 -23.93
C CYS A 279 13.19 -3.99 -22.59
N TYR A 280 12.59 -4.47 -21.50
CA TYR A 280 13.08 -4.31 -20.13
C TYR A 280 13.22 -5.69 -19.51
N ALA A 281 14.29 -5.94 -18.76
CA ALA A 281 14.49 -7.20 -18.04
C ALA A 281 14.52 -6.94 -16.54
N GLY A 282 13.98 -7.88 -15.76
CA GLY A 282 14.05 -7.83 -14.30
C GLY A 282 13.83 -9.19 -13.66
N ASP A 283 14.19 -9.31 -12.39
CA ASP A 283 14.07 -10.57 -11.63
C ASP A 283 12.62 -10.97 -11.35
N MET A 284 11.71 -10.01 -11.39
CA MET A 284 10.28 -10.17 -11.13
C MET A 284 9.46 -9.11 -11.87
N VAL A 285 8.24 -9.45 -12.27
CA VAL A 285 7.27 -8.52 -12.86
C VAL A 285 6.05 -8.39 -11.95
N VAL A 286 5.68 -7.15 -11.62
CA VAL A 286 4.45 -6.84 -10.87
C VAL A 286 3.41 -6.22 -11.81
N GLY A 287 2.35 -6.96 -12.11
CA GLY A 287 1.22 -6.50 -12.90
C GLY A 287 0.26 -5.63 -12.09
N ALA A 288 0.40 -4.31 -12.20
CA ALA A 288 -0.49 -3.32 -11.61
C ALA A 288 -1.28 -2.51 -12.68
N ASP A 289 -1.42 -3.08 -13.88
CA ASP A 289 -2.01 -2.48 -15.09
C ASP A 289 -3.55 -2.56 -15.17
N GLY A 290 -4.21 -2.74 -14.02
CA GLY A 290 -5.66 -2.63 -13.85
C GLY A 290 -6.48 -3.77 -14.49
N ILE A 291 -7.78 -3.53 -14.63
CA ILE A 291 -8.76 -4.58 -14.98
C ILE A 291 -8.52 -5.20 -16.36
N HIS A 292 -8.03 -4.44 -17.34
CA HIS A 292 -7.74 -4.91 -18.70
C HIS A 292 -6.28 -5.36 -18.87
N SER A 293 -5.71 -5.95 -17.81
CA SER A 293 -4.29 -6.27 -17.71
C SER A 293 -3.76 -7.14 -18.87
N CYS A 294 -2.72 -6.61 -19.53
CA CYS A 294 -1.88 -7.38 -20.44
C CYS A 294 -0.97 -8.34 -19.64
N VAL A 295 -0.43 -7.88 -18.50
CA VAL A 295 0.46 -8.70 -17.66
C VAL A 295 -0.23 -9.98 -17.17
N ARG A 296 -1.49 -9.91 -16.75
CA ARG A 296 -2.31 -11.06 -16.35
C ARG A 296 -2.55 -12.01 -17.51
N THR A 297 -2.86 -11.45 -18.68
CA THR A 297 -3.11 -12.24 -19.89
C THR A 297 -1.85 -13.01 -20.29
N GLU A 298 -0.69 -12.36 -20.26
CA GLU A 298 0.60 -12.99 -20.55
C GLU A 298 1.04 -13.98 -19.46
N MET A 299 0.79 -13.67 -18.18
CA MET A 299 1.01 -14.59 -17.07
C MET A 299 0.21 -15.89 -17.26
N TRP A 300 -1.07 -15.78 -17.62
CA TRP A 300 -1.92 -16.94 -17.91
C TRP A 300 -1.47 -17.70 -19.16
N ARG A 301 -1.03 -17.00 -20.23
CA ARG A 301 -0.46 -17.64 -21.42
C ARG A 301 0.78 -18.45 -21.08
N LEU A 302 1.70 -17.89 -20.28
CA LEU A 302 2.90 -18.58 -19.82
C LEU A 302 2.56 -19.76 -18.90
N ALA A 303 1.55 -19.61 -18.04
CA ALA A 303 1.03 -20.70 -17.22
C ALA A 303 0.46 -21.84 -18.07
N ASP A 304 -0.33 -21.54 -19.11
CA ASP A 304 -0.88 -22.55 -20.01
C ASP A 304 0.22 -23.33 -20.75
N LEU A 305 1.29 -22.65 -21.16
CA LEU A 305 2.41 -23.28 -21.88
C LEU A 305 3.21 -24.23 -21.00
N ARG A 306 3.40 -23.90 -19.72
CA ARG A 306 4.28 -24.63 -18.81
C ARG A 306 3.56 -25.59 -17.86
N ARG A 307 2.32 -25.27 -17.47
CA ARG A 307 1.47 -26.08 -16.59
C ARG A 307 0.01 -26.00 -17.05
N PRO A 308 -0.34 -26.70 -18.16
CA PRO A 308 -1.69 -26.71 -18.70
C PRO A 308 -2.74 -27.07 -17.63
N GLY A 309 -3.83 -26.30 -17.59
CA GLY A 309 -4.93 -26.52 -16.64
C GLY A 309 -4.78 -25.84 -15.29
N LEU A 310 -3.64 -25.19 -15.00
CA LEU A 310 -3.47 -24.38 -13.78
C LEU A 310 -4.50 -23.25 -13.72
N VAL A 311 -4.66 -22.50 -14.82
CA VAL A 311 -5.65 -21.43 -14.95
C VAL A 311 -6.85 -21.94 -15.73
N THR A 312 -7.99 -22.08 -15.06
CA THR A 312 -9.19 -22.67 -15.68
C THR A 312 -9.84 -21.72 -16.70
N LYS A 313 -10.56 -22.27 -17.70
CA LYS A 313 -11.38 -21.46 -18.63
C LYS A 313 -12.45 -20.63 -17.91
N GLN A 314 -12.97 -21.16 -16.80
CA GLN A 314 -13.95 -20.46 -15.97
C GLN A 314 -13.32 -19.22 -15.31
N GLU A 315 -12.09 -19.34 -14.80
CA GLU A 315 -11.37 -18.21 -14.22
C GLU A 315 -11.09 -17.12 -15.25
N LYS A 316 -10.54 -17.48 -16.41
CA LYS A 316 -10.21 -16.52 -17.49
C LYS A 316 -11.40 -15.71 -17.98
N SER A 317 -12.60 -16.26 -17.81
CA SER A 317 -13.84 -15.68 -18.30
C SER A 317 -14.84 -15.37 -17.18
N GLY A 318 -14.35 -15.27 -15.95
CA GLY A 318 -15.14 -15.04 -14.74
C GLY A 318 -15.52 -13.59 -14.48
N LEU A 319 -15.05 -12.65 -15.31
CA LEU A 319 -15.36 -11.23 -15.15
C LEU A 319 -16.77 -10.91 -15.64
N THR A 320 -17.59 -10.40 -14.73
CA THR A 320 -19.00 -10.05 -14.99
C THR A 320 -19.31 -8.61 -14.59
N ALA A 321 -20.29 -7.98 -15.22
CA ALA A 321 -20.80 -6.67 -14.84
C ALA A 321 -22.33 -6.74 -14.68
N GLU A 322 -22.82 -6.44 -13.47
CA GLU A 322 -24.26 -6.30 -13.17
C GLU A 322 -24.67 -4.84 -12.95
N TYR A 323 -23.68 -3.94 -12.87
CA TYR A 323 -23.88 -2.54 -12.55
C TYR A 323 -23.03 -1.64 -13.46
N ALA A 324 -23.47 -0.40 -13.62
CA ALA A 324 -22.70 0.69 -14.17
C ALA A 324 -22.59 1.82 -13.13
N CYS A 325 -21.56 2.64 -13.26
CA CYS A 325 -21.36 3.82 -12.42
C CYS A 325 -21.08 5.03 -13.30
N ILE A 326 -21.84 6.10 -13.08
CA ILE A 326 -21.51 7.43 -13.58
C ILE A 326 -20.96 8.20 -12.40
N PHE A 327 -19.71 8.61 -12.46
CA PHE A 327 -19.08 9.40 -11.42
C PHE A 327 -18.76 10.79 -11.96
N GLY A 328 -18.76 11.78 -11.08
CA GLY A 328 -18.44 13.13 -11.46
C GLY A 328 -18.08 14.04 -10.30
N ILE A 329 -17.68 15.23 -10.70
CA ILE A 329 -17.31 16.34 -9.83
C ILE A 329 -18.21 17.51 -10.20
N SER A 330 -18.86 18.11 -9.21
CA SER A 330 -19.62 19.35 -9.36
C SER A 330 -19.05 20.43 -8.47
N SER A 331 -19.29 21.68 -8.85
CA SER A 331 -19.09 22.84 -8.00
C SER A 331 -20.02 22.80 -6.78
N THR A 332 -19.69 23.56 -5.73
CA THR A 332 -20.38 23.50 -4.45
C THR A 332 -21.86 23.88 -4.54
N ILE A 333 -22.66 23.19 -3.73
CA ILE A 333 -24.06 23.54 -3.46
C ILE A 333 -24.11 23.90 -1.96
N PRO A 334 -24.36 25.16 -1.59
CA PRO A 334 -24.23 25.66 -0.21
C PRO A 334 -24.99 24.86 0.85
N GLU A 335 -26.12 24.27 0.47
CA GLU A 335 -26.98 23.48 1.34
C GLU A 335 -26.39 22.09 1.67
N LEU A 336 -25.43 21.61 0.88
CA LEU A 336 -24.73 20.34 1.12
C LEU A 336 -23.53 20.55 2.05
N LYS A 337 -23.65 20.06 3.29
CA LYS A 337 -22.64 20.24 4.33
C LYS A 337 -21.40 19.37 4.09
N VAL A 338 -20.22 19.98 4.19
CA VAL A 338 -18.94 19.26 4.21
C VAL A 338 -18.88 18.33 5.42
N GLY A 339 -18.28 17.16 5.26
CA GLY A 339 -18.21 16.13 6.30
C GLY A 339 -19.45 15.25 6.40
N HIS A 340 -20.47 15.48 5.55
CA HIS A 340 -21.68 14.67 5.50
C HIS A 340 -21.78 13.93 4.17
N GLN A 341 -21.73 12.60 4.21
CA GLN A 341 -22.07 11.78 3.05
C GLN A 341 -23.57 11.62 2.94
N ILE A 342 -24.10 11.66 1.71
CA ILE A 342 -25.52 11.42 1.43
C ILE A 342 -25.62 10.27 0.44
N THR A 343 -26.50 9.31 0.72
CA THR A 343 -26.81 8.18 -0.16
C THR A 343 -28.31 8.13 -0.41
N SER A 344 -28.73 8.49 -1.62
CA SER A 344 -30.10 8.29 -2.09
C SER A 344 -30.23 6.88 -2.65
N VAL A 345 -31.20 6.12 -2.13
CA VAL A 345 -31.42 4.70 -2.44
C VAL A 345 -32.78 4.54 -3.10
N ASP A 346 -32.80 3.93 -4.28
CA ASP A 346 -34.05 3.59 -4.98
C ASP A 346 -33.93 2.21 -5.68
N LYS A 347 -35.03 1.69 -6.20
CA LYS A 347 -35.07 0.40 -6.89
C LYS A 347 -34.19 0.44 -8.14
N GLY A 348 -33.14 -0.38 -8.12
CA GLY A 348 -32.18 -0.54 -9.22
C GLY A 348 -31.19 0.61 -9.35
N ARG A 349 -31.14 1.58 -8.42
CA ARG A 349 -30.23 2.72 -8.53
C ARG A 349 -29.90 3.35 -7.19
N SER A 350 -28.74 3.98 -7.10
CA SER A 350 -28.34 4.76 -5.93
C SER A 350 -27.47 5.93 -6.32
N ILE A 351 -27.59 7.05 -5.61
CA ILE A 351 -26.72 8.21 -5.77
C ILE A 351 -25.98 8.47 -4.46
N ILE A 352 -24.66 8.42 -4.50
CA ILE A 352 -23.78 8.79 -3.38
C ILE A 352 -23.24 10.18 -3.67
N VAL A 353 -23.34 11.09 -2.70
CA VAL A 353 -22.83 12.46 -2.80
C VAL A 353 -21.95 12.74 -1.58
N VAL A 354 -20.78 13.30 -1.84
CA VAL A 354 -19.76 13.61 -0.85
C VAL A 354 -19.28 15.04 -1.08
N PRO A 355 -19.77 16.01 -0.29
CA PRO A 355 -19.24 17.36 -0.29
C PRO A 355 -17.82 17.37 0.28
N ALA A 356 -16.88 17.86 -0.50
CA ALA A 356 -15.46 17.92 -0.20
C ALA A 356 -14.99 19.35 0.09
N ARG A 357 -13.72 19.49 0.47
CA ARG A 357 -13.06 20.78 0.67
C ARG A 357 -12.99 21.58 -0.64
N HIS A 358 -12.72 22.89 -0.51
CA HIS A 358 -12.55 23.82 -1.64
C HIS A 358 -13.75 23.94 -2.57
N GLY A 359 -14.95 23.66 -2.06
CA GLY A 359 -16.18 23.87 -2.82
C GLY A 359 -16.39 22.87 -3.96
N ARG A 360 -15.93 21.62 -3.80
CA ARG A 360 -16.20 20.53 -4.75
C ARG A 360 -17.14 19.49 -4.17
N LEU A 361 -17.93 18.85 -5.02
CA LEU A 361 -18.84 17.76 -4.69
C LEU A 361 -18.46 16.54 -5.52
N PHE A 362 -18.14 15.44 -4.87
CA PHE A 362 -17.99 14.15 -5.54
C PHE A 362 -19.32 13.43 -5.53
N TRP A 363 -19.72 12.88 -6.68
CA TRP A 363 -20.95 12.09 -6.75
C TRP A 363 -20.80 10.86 -7.63
N PHE A 364 -21.57 9.83 -7.29
CA PHE A 364 -21.58 8.54 -7.94
C PHE A 364 -23.02 8.07 -8.12
N VAL A 365 -23.44 7.91 -9.37
CA VAL A 365 -24.71 7.30 -9.74
C VAL A 365 -24.44 5.85 -10.10
N VAL A 366 -24.88 4.93 -9.24
CA VAL A 366 -24.78 3.49 -9.48
C VAL A 366 -26.11 2.99 -10.02
N LEU A 367 -26.06 2.30 -11.16
CA LEU A 367 -27.22 1.80 -11.88
C LEU A 367 -27.13 0.28 -12.00
N LYS A 368 -28.19 -0.42 -11.64
CA LYS A 368 -28.33 -1.84 -11.94
C LYS A 368 -28.65 -2.02 -13.42
N LEU A 369 -27.92 -2.92 -14.07
CA LEU A 369 -28.18 -3.32 -15.44
C LEU A 369 -29.38 -4.30 -15.51
N ASP A 370 -29.99 -4.39 -16.67
CA ASP A 370 -31.10 -5.29 -16.99
C ASP A 370 -30.71 -6.77 -16.84
N THR A 371 -29.46 -7.10 -17.12
CA THR A 371 -28.90 -8.45 -16.95
C THR A 371 -27.46 -8.42 -16.48
N ALA A 372 -26.98 -9.58 -16.03
CA ALA A 372 -25.56 -9.80 -15.77
C ALA A 372 -24.84 -10.02 -17.09
N TYR A 373 -23.95 -9.10 -17.47
CA TYR A 373 -23.13 -9.23 -18.66
C TYR A 373 -21.82 -9.95 -18.34
N ARG A 374 -21.39 -10.83 -19.25
CA ARG A 374 -19.98 -11.23 -19.30
C ARG A 374 -19.18 -10.08 -19.92
N TYR A 375 -17.93 -9.91 -19.49
CA TYR A 375 -17.08 -8.81 -19.92
C TYR A 375 -17.08 -8.60 -21.45
N ASP A 376 -16.89 -9.66 -22.25
CA ASP A 376 -16.82 -9.57 -23.72
C ASP A 376 -18.14 -9.13 -24.38
N SER A 377 -19.26 -9.30 -23.68
CA SER A 377 -20.61 -8.97 -24.15
C SER A 377 -21.18 -7.70 -23.52
N ALA A 378 -20.43 -7.04 -22.63
CA ALA A 378 -20.95 -5.95 -21.83
C ALA A 378 -21.11 -4.67 -22.68
N PRO A 379 -22.19 -3.89 -22.46
CA PRO A 379 -22.46 -2.70 -23.24
C PRO A 379 -21.41 -1.62 -22.97
N ARG A 380 -20.95 -0.96 -24.02
CA ARG A 380 -20.10 0.23 -23.88
C ARG A 380 -20.99 1.45 -23.76
N PHE A 381 -20.89 2.14 -22.64
CA PHE A 381 -21.59 3.40 -22.44
C PHE A 381 -20.78 4.54 -23.05
N SER A 382 -21.39 5.29 -23.97
CA SER A 382 -20.80 6.52 -24.47
C SER A 382 -21.09 7.69 -23.51
N PRO A 383 -20.28 8.77 -23.51
CA PRO A 383 -20.58 9.96 -22.71
C PRO A 383 -21.98 10.58 -22.97
N PRO A 384 -22.52 10.56 -24.21
CA PRO A 384 -23.92 10.92 -24.47
C PRO A 384 -24.95 10.00 -23.79
N ASP A 385 -24.72 8.68 -23.77
CA ASP A 385 -25.62 7.75 -23.08
C ASP A 385 -25.67 8.03 -21.58
N ALA A 386 -24.51 8.28 -20.98
CA ALA A 386 -24.40 8.66 -19.59
C ALA A 386 -25.12 9.99 -19.29
N ALA A 387 -24.99 11.00 -20.15
CA ALA A 387 -25.71 12.26 -20.01
C ALA A 387 -27.23 12.07 -20.06
N LYS A 388 -27.72 11.23 -20.98
CA LYS A 388 -29.15 10.89 -21.07
C LYS A 388 -29.65 10.19 -19.82
N LEU A 389 -28.86 9.26 -19.27
CA LEU A 389 -29.18 8.58 -18.01
C LEU A 389 -29.22 9.57 -16.83
N CYS A 390 -28.25 10.49 -16.75
CA CYS A 390 -28.25 11.54 -15.73
C CYS A 390 -29.47 12.47 -15.84
N GLU A 391 -29.85 12.85 -17.06
CA GLU A 391 -31.04 13.69 -17.30
C GLU A 391 -32.34 13.00 -16.84
N GLN A 392 -32.44 11.68 -17.01
CA GLN A 392 -33.57 10.88 -16.50
C GLN A 392 -33.63 10.82 -14.96
N LEU A 393 -32.54 11.14 -14.28
CA LEU A 393 -32.44 11.13 -12.82
C LEU A 393 -32.60 12.52 -12.20
N LYS A 394 -32.79 13.57 -13.00
CA LYS A 394 -32.77 14.95 -12.51
C LYS A 394 -33.74 15.23 -11.36
N ASP A 395 -34.92 14.60 -11.39
CA ASP A 395 -35.95 14.82 -10.37
C ASP A 395 -35.75 13.95 -9.12
N LEU A 396 -34.70 13.10 -9.10
CA LEU A 396 -34.41 12.26 -7.95
C LEU A 396 -33.85 13.10 -6.80
N LEU A 397 -34.57 13.09 -5.68
CA LEU A 397 -34.15 13.81 -4.47
C LEU A 397 -32.89 13.20 -3.84
N ILE A 398 -31.90 14.06 -3.61
CA ILE A 398 -30.68 13.81 -2.84
C ILE A 398 -30.93 14.17 -1.38
N THR A 399 -31.56 15.32 -1.14
CA THR A 399 -32.02 15.79 0.18
C THR A 399 -33.50 16.18 0.10
N GLU A 400 -34.05 16.78 1.15
CA GLU A 400 -35.44 17.29 1.13
C GLU A 400 -35.67 18.36 0.05
N ASN A 401 -34.66 19.18 -0.23
CA ASN A 401 -34.79 20.37 -1.08
C ASN A 401 -33.80 20.39 -2.26
N ILE A 402 -33.05 19.29 -2.47
CA ILE A 402 -32.04 19.22 -3.51
C ILE A 402 -32.24 17.93 -4.28
N ASP A 403 -32.45 18.08 -5.59
CA ASP A 403 -32.50 16.99 -6.55
C ASP A 403 -31.14 16.78 -7.25
N PHE A 404 -31.04 15.68 -7.98
CA PHE A 404 -29.85 15.37 -8.76
C PHE A 404 -29.67 16.31 -9.96
N GLY A 405 -30.75 16.90 -10.48
CA GLY A 405 -30.71 17.88 -11.56
C GLY A 405 -29.85 19.09 -11.21
N ARG A 406 -29.96 19.58 -9.97
CA ARG A 406 -29.11 20.67 -9.47
C ARG A 406 -27.63 20.28 -9.41
N LEU A 407 -27.31 19.06 -8.97
CA LEU A 407 -25.94 18.53 -9.01
C LEU A 407 -25.42 18.40 -10.45
N TRP A 408 -26.26 17.93 -11.35
CA TRP A 408 -25.95 17.72 -12.76
C TRP A 408 -25.72 19.04 -13.50
N LEU A 409 -26.48 20.08 -13.19
CA LEU A 409 -26.27 21.44 -13.73
C LEU A 409 -24.93 22.03 -13.26
N ALA A 410 -24.54 21.77 -12.01
CA ALA A 410 -23.29 22.24 -11.42
C ALA A 410 -22.05 21.40 -11.79
N ARG A 411 -22.18 20.38 -12.65
CA ARG A 411 -21.10 19.45 -13.00
C ARG A 411 -19.95 20.15 -13.71
N GLU A 412 -18.73 19.82 -13.29
CA GLU A 412 -17.49 20.22 -13.95
C GLU A 412 -17.00 19.09 -14.87
N THR A 413 -17.01 17.86 -14.35
CA THR A 413 -16.56 16.67 -15.08
C THR A 413 -17.41 15.47 -14.72
N TYR A 414 -17.57 14.54 -15.66
CA TYR A 414 -18.18 13.25 -15.40
C TYR A 414 -17.62 12.19 -16.34
N SER A 415 -17.71 10.93 -15.92
CA SER A 415 -17.38 9.78 -16.75
C SER A 415 -18.24 8.59 -16.36
N VAL A 416 -18.34 7.62 -17.25
CA VAL A 416 -19.12 6.40 -17.08
C VAL A 416 -18.23 5.18 -17.20
N THR A 417 -18.47 4.21 -16.34
CA THR A 417 -17.79 2.92 -16.41
C THR A 417 -18.77 1.81 -16.08
N LEU A 418 -18.55 0.65 -16.69
CA LEU A 418 -19.08 -0.59 -16.15
C LEU A 418 -18.41 -0.87 -14.81
N LEU A 419 -19.14 -1.54 -13.93
CA LEU A 419 -18.61 -2.04 -12.68
C LEU A 419 -18.39 -3.54 -12.81
N GLU A 420 -17.21 -3.91 -13.32
CA GLU A 420 -16.83 -5.31 -13.35
C GLU A 420 -16.62 -5.84 -11.92
N GLU A 421 -17.00 -7.09 -11.69
CA GLU A 421 -16.91 -7.76 -10.40
C GLU A 421 -16.22 -9.11 -10.61
N ASN A 422 -15.03 -9.30 -10.04
CA ASN A 422 -14.40 -10.61 -9.88
C ASN A 422 -13.24 -10.56 -8.88
N VAL A 423 -12.91 -11.72 -8.30
CA VAL A 423 -11.62 -11.96 -7.65
C VAL A 423 -11.05 -13.22 -8.28
N PHE A 424 -10.01 -13.07 -9.08
CA PHE A 424 -9.31 -14.18 -9.70
C PHE A 424 -8.54 -15.00 -8.64
N GLN A 425 -8.19 -16.24 -8.94
CA GLN A 425 -7.58 -17.18 -7.99
C GLN A 425 -6.08 -17.32 -8.20
N THR A 426 -5.62 -17.22 -9.45
CA THR A 426 -4.22 -17.38 -9.85
C THR A 426 -3.55 -16.01 -9.97
N TRP A 427 -2.92 -15.56 -8.89
CA TRP A 427 -2.29 -14.22 -8.76
C TRP A 427 -0.82 -14.16 -9.16
N HIS A 428 -0.17 -15.32 -9.27
CA HIS A 428 1.20 -15.39 -9.73
C HIS A 428 1.42 -16.61 -10.62
N PHE A 429 2.48 -16.54 -11.40
CA PHE A 429 3.06 -17.70 -12.08
C PHE A 429 4.54 -17.43 -12.34
N GLY A 430 5.42 -18.31 -11.84
CA GLY A 430 6.86 -18.08 -11.89
C GLY A 430 7.22 -16.76 -11.20
N ARG A 431 7.94 -15.88 -11.90
CA ARG A 431 8.38 -14.56 -11.42
C ARG A 431 7.42 -13.42 -11.76
N ILE A 432 6.16 -13.73 -12.08
CA ILE A 432 5.14 -12.73 -12.41
C ILE A 432 4.07 -12.77 -11.33
N VAL A 433 3.73 -11.62 -10.75
CA VAL A 433 2.63 -11.47 -9.78
C VAL A 433 1.75 -10.29 -10.18
N CYS A 434 0.45 -10.39 -9.96
CA CYS A 434 -0.53 -9.34 -10.28
C CYS A 434 -1.20 -8.82 -9.01
N ILE A 435 -1.48 -7.51 -8.94
CA ILE A 435 -2.06 -6.84 -7.75
C ILE A 435 -3.13 -5.79 -8.12
N GLY A 436 -3.95 -5.40 -7.15
CA GLY A 436 -4.99 -4.39 -7.31
C GLY A 436 -6.11 -4.81 -8.27
N ASP A 437 -6.66 -3.83 -9.01
CA ASP A 437 -7.75 -4.03 -9.99
C ASP A 437 -7.42 -5.09 -11.07
N ASN A 438 -6.14 -5.46 -11.22
CA ASN A 438 -5.73 -6.59 -12.03
C ASN A 438 -6.30 -7.92 -11.50
N MET A 439 -6.23 -8.16 -10.19
CA MET A 439 -6.64 -9.44 -9.61
C MET A 439 -8.01 -9.40 -8.95
N HIS A 440 -8.45 -8.23 -8.51
CA HIS A 440 -9.73 -8.07 -7.83
C HIS A 440 -10.39 -6.76 -8.22
N LYS A 441 -11.56 -6.87 -8.84
CA LYS A 441 -12.41 -5.73 -9.13
C LYS A 441 -13.70 -5.85 -8.35
N MET A 442 -14.08 -4.75 -7.72
CA MET A 442 -15.26 -4.65 -6.87
C MET A 442 -15.99 -3.34 -7.12
N THR A 443 -17.27 -3.32 -6.74
CA THR A 443 -18.09 -2.11 -6.80
C THR A 443 -17.57 -1.01 -5.86
N PRO A 444 -17.81 0.27 -6.17
CA PRO A 444 -17.22 1.38 -5.43
C PRO A 444 -17.93 1.69 -4.11
N ASN A 445 -19.11 1.11 -3.85
CA ASN A 445 -19.98 1.49 -2.73
C ASN A 445 -19.32 1.32 -1.35
N LEU A 446 -18.36 0.40 -1.20
CA LEU A 446 -17.60 0.22 0.05
C LEU A 446 -16.30 1.05 0.07
N GLY A 447 -15.91 1.66 -1.05
CA GLY A 447 -14.69 2.48 -1.17
C GLY A 447 -13.38 1.70 -1.09
N GLN A 448 -13.40 0.36 -1.23
CA GLN A 448 -12.24 -0.47 -0.88
C GLN A 448 -11.27 -0.79 -2.02
N GLY A 449 -11.61 -0.55 -3.29
CA GLY A 449 -10.73 -0.93 -4.43
C GLY A 449 -9.30 -0.40 -4.30
N ALA A 450 -9.14 0.93 -4.18
CA ALA A 450 -7.81 1.54 -4.01
C ALA A 450 -7.13 1.15 -2.70
N ASN A 451 -7.89 1.05 -1.60
CA ASN A 451 -7.34 0.66 -0.30
C ASN A 451 -6.81 -0.77 -0.30
N CYS A 452 -7.49 -1.70 -0.98
CA CYS A 452 -7.01 -3.07 -1.20
C CYS A 452 -5.75 -3.10 -2.08
N ALA A 453 -5.67 -2.27 -3.12
CA ALA A 453 -4.46 -2.18 -3.95
C ALA A 453 -3.25 -1.67 -3.15
N ILE A 454 -3.45 -0.70 -2.23
CA ILE A 454 -2.43 -0.23 -1.30
C ILE A 454 -2.05 -1.36 -0.31
N GLU A 455 -3.03 -2.12 0.21
CA GLU A 455 -2.77 -3.29 1.06
C GLU A 455 -1.97 -4.37 0.31
N ASP A 456 -2.25 -4.63 -0.97
CA ASP A 456 -1.50 -5.59 -1.79
C ASP A 456 -0.04 -5.18 -1.94
N ALA A 457 0.21 -3.90 -2.29
CA ALA A 457 1.56 -3.39 -2.42
C ALA A 457 2.34 -3.54 -1.10
N ALA A 458 1.71 -3.23 0.04
CA ALA A 458 2.32 -3.41 1.36
C ALA A 458 2.56 -4.88 1.71
N ALA A 459 1.60 -5.77 1.40
CA ALA A 459 1.75 -7.20 1.65
C ALA A 459 2.86 -7.82 0.81
N LEU A 460 2.97 -7.45 -0.47
CA LEU A 460 4.05 -7.90 -1.35
C LEU A 460 5.40 -7.36 -0.87
N ALA A 461 5.48 -6.08 -0.52
CA ALA A 461 6.69 -5.48 0.04
C ALA A 461 7.14 -6.19 1.33
N ASN A 462 6.22 -6.63 2.18
CA ASN A 462 6.55 -7.40 3.38
C ASN A 462 7.13 -8.79 3.06
N GLU A 463 6.58 -9.50 2.08
CA GLU A 463 7.14 -10.80 1.66
C GLU A 463 8.53 -10.62 1.05
N LEU A 464 8.71 -9.61 0.20
CA LEU A 464 10.01 -9.28 -0.40
C LEU A 464 11.03 -8.89 0.67
N HIS A 465 10.65 -8.00 1.60
CA HIS A 465 11.53 -7.61 2.70
C HIS A 465 11.94 -8.79 3.57
N ARG A 466 11.04 -9.74 3.84
CA ARG A 466 11.37 -10.96 4.58
C ARG A 466 12.28 -11.91 3.80
N ALA A 467 12.07 -12.04 2.49
CA ALA A 467 12.92 -12.86 1.64
C ALA A 467 14.34 -12.27 1.55
N LEU A 468 14.45 -10.96 1.36
CA LEU A 468 15.73 -10.26 1.21
C LEU A 468 16.45 -10.02 2.54
N GLY A 469 15.72 -9.83 3.65
CA GLY A 469 16.33 -9.70 4.99
C GLY A 469 16.96 -10.99 5.52
N CYS A 470 16.56 -12.14 4.98
CA CYS A 470 17.18 -13.45 5.25
C CYS A 470 18.28 -13.82 4.24
N ALA A 471 18.44 -13.04 3.17
CA ALA A 471 19.38 -13.28 2.10
C ALA A 471 20.74 -12.61 2.43
N SER A 472 21.86 -13.25 2.08
CA SER A 472 23.15 -12.55 2.04
C SER A 472 23.11 -11.49 0.93
N LEU A 473 23.97 -10.45 1.02
CA LEU A 473 24.02 -9.35 0.05
C LEU A 473 24.21 -9.81 -1.42
N ASP A 474 24.70 -11.03 -1.65
CA ASP A 474 24.94 -11.63 -2.97
C ASP A 474 23.90 -12.70 -3.39
N HIS A 475 22.88 -12.96 -2.56
CA HIS A 475 21.90 -14.02 -2.84
C HIS A 475 20.77 -13.51 -3.73
N GLN A 476 20.82 -13.90 -5.01
CA GLN A 476 19.67 -13.79 -5.89
C GLN A 476 18.63 -14.85 -5.53
N LEU A 477 17.38 -14.42 -5.32
CA LEU A 477 16.29 -15.33 -5.03
C LEU A 477 16.09 -16.32 -6.19
N SER A 478 16.16 -17.60 -5.87
CA SER A 478 15.90 -18.70 -6.80
C SER A 478 14.42 -18.72 -7.23
N ASP A 479 14.12 -19.41 -8.33
CA ASP A 479 12.75 -19.60 -8.81
C ASP A 479 11.84 -20.22 -7.74
N MET A 480 12.37 -21.13 -6.93
CA MET A 480 11.62 -21.79 -5.86
C MET A 480 11.32 -20.84 -4.70
N GLU A 481 12.26 -19.97 -4.33
CA GLU A 481 12.06 -18.97 -3.28
C GLU A 481 11.04 -17.92 -3.72
N ILE A 482 11.12 -17.47 -4.97
CA ILE A 482 10.15 -16.53 -5.54
C ILE A 482 8.78 -17.16 -5.67
N ASP A 483 8.65 -18.36 -6.22
CA ASP A 483 7.35 -19.03 -6.30
C ASP A 483 6.75 -19.22 -4.90
N GLY A 484 7.56 -19.62 -3.93
CA GLY A 484 7.14 -19.78 -2.54
C GLY A 484 6.72 -18.46 -1.86
N LEU A 485 7.41 -17.34 -2.12
CA LEU A 485 7.02 -16.04 -1.56
C LEU A 485 5.75 -15.49 -2.21
N LEU A 486 5.61 -15.65 -3.53
CA LEU A 486 4.44 -15.20 -4.28
C LEU A 486 3.21 -16.06 -3.98
N ASP A 487 3.37 -17.35 -3.71
CA ASP A 487 2.29 -18.24 -3.26
C ASP A 487 1.76 -17.84 -1.88
N ARG A 488 2.66 -17.54 -0.93
CA ARG A 488 2.28 -17.04 0.40
C ARG A 488 1.54 -15.70 0.30
N PHE A 489 2.09 -14.75 -0.46
CA PHE A 489 1.45 -13.47 -0.75
C PHE A 489 0.03 -13.68 -1.29
N SER A 490 -0.09 -14.51 -2.33
CA SER A 490 -1.34 -14.71 -3.06
C SER A 490 -2.42 -15.36 -2.21
N LYS A 491 -2.07 -16.39 -1.42
CA LYS A 491 -3.02 -17.04 -0.50
C LYS A 491 -3.51 -16.08 0.58
N MET A 492 -2.60 -15.28 1.15
CA MET A 492 -2.94 -14.30 2.18
C MET A 492 -3.87 -13.22 1.63
N GLN A 493 -3.49 -12.59 0.51
CA GLN A 493 -4.26 -11.49 -0.06
C GLN A 493 -5.57 -11.95 -0.68
N PHE A 494 -5.61 -13.09 -1.35
CA PHE A 494 -6.86 -13.66 -1.85
C PHE A 494 -7.89 -13.85 -0.73
N ALA A 495 -7.49 -14.43 0.41
CA ALA A 495 -8.38 -14.65 1.55
C ALA A 495 -8.87 -13.34 2.19
N ARG A 496 -8.01 -12.31 2.21
CA ARG A 496 -8.34 -10.95 2.69
C ARG A 496 -9.33 -10.27 1.74
N VAL A 497 -8.94 -10.11 0.49
CA VAL A 497 -9.70 -9.38 -0.54
C VAL A 497 -11.03 -10.05 -0.85
N ARG A 498 -11.11 -11.39 -0.86
CA ARG A 498 -12.37 -12.10 -1.10
C ARG A 498 -13.48 -11.72 -0.10
N ARG A 499 -13.13 -11.49 1.17
CA ARG A 499 -14.09 -11.05 2.21
C ARG A 499 -14.59 -9.63 1.93
N ILE A 500 -13.69 -8.73 1.55
CA ILE A 500 -14.00 -7.33 1.22
C ILE A 500 -14.85 -7.27 -0.05
N PHE A 501 -14.49 -8.05 -1.08
CA PHE A 501 -15.25 -8.20 -2.31
C PHE A 501 -16.69 -8.66 -2.03
N GLN A 502 -16.86 -9.73 -1.24
CA GLN A 502 -18.19 -10.20 -0.85
C GLN A 502 -19.00 -9.13 -0.11
N ALA A 503 -18.38 -8.39 0.80
CA ALA A 503 -19.04 -7.27 1.48
C ALA A 503 -19.44 -6.17 0.48
N SER A 504 -18.56 -5.79 -0.45
CA SER A 504 -18.84 -4.79 -1.48
C SER A 504 -20.01 -5.20 -2.38
N ARG A 505 -20.07 -6.49 -2.76
CA ARG A 505 -21.18 -7.08 -3.53
C ARG A 505 -22.53 -6.93 -2.80
N ILE A 506 -22.53 -7.12 -1.48
CA ILE A 506 -23.75 -6.98 -0.67
C ILE A 506 -24.14 -5.50 -0.55
N VAL A 507 -23.16 -4.61 -0.30
CA VAL A 507 -23.43 -3.17 -0.11
C VAL A 507 -24.01 -2.53 -1.36
N VAL A 508 -23.49 -2.82 -2.56
CA VAL A 508 -24.08 -2.26 -3.80
C VAL A 508 -25.52 -2.72 -3.98
N ARG A 509 -25.82 -4.01 -3.75
CA ARG A 509 -27.15 -4.59 -3.88
C ARG A 509 -28.13 -4.05 -2.83
N MET A 510 -27.65 -3.71 -1.64
CA MET A 510 -28.41 -2.98 -0.62
C MET A 510 -28.69 -1.55 -1.05
N HIS A 511 -27.68 -0.81 -1.49
CA HIS A 511 -27.84 0.59 -1.90
C HIS A 511 -28.74 0.75 -3.13
N THR A 512 -28.81 -0.24 -4.02
CA THR A 512 -29.72 -0.21 -5.18
C THR A 512 -31.03 -0.95 -4.93
N SER A 513 -31.35 -1.33 -3.68
CA SER A 513 -32.57 -2.09 -3.34
C SER A 513 -32.85 -3.26 -4.30
N ASP A 514 -31.80 -4.02 -4.62
CA ASP A 514 -31.79 -4.93 -5.76
C ASP A 514 -32.90 -6.01 -5.66
N ASN A 515 -33.14 -6.50 -4.45
CA ASN A 515 -34.25 -7.39 -4.17
C ASN A 515 -34.98 -6.97 -2.88
N PRO A 516 -36.19 -7.52 -2.64
CA PRO A 516 -36.98 -7.17 -1.46
C PRO A 516 -36.28 -7.43 -0.13
N LEU A 517 -35.41 -8.45 -0.05
CA LEU A 517 -34.65 -8.77 1.16
C LEU A 517 -33.60 -7.70 1.47
N TYR A 518 -32.82 -7.27 0.47
CA TYR A 518 -31.84 -6.20 0.64
C TYR A 518 -32.49 -4.87 1.01
N ARG A 519 -33.63 -4.56 0.38
CA ARG A 519 -34.45 -3.41 0.77
C ARG A 519 -34.94 -3.54 2.21
N LEU A 520 -35.40 -4.72 2.62
CA LEU A 520 -35.84 -4.97 3.99
C LEU A 520 -34.70 -4.73 4.99
N VAL A 521 -33.52 -5.28 4.71
CA VAL A 521 -32.34 -5.15 5.58
C VAL A 521 -31.90 -3.69 5.72
N LEU A 522 -31.64 -3.00 4.61
CA LEU A 522 -31.12 -1.62 4.67
C LEU A 522 -32.14 -0.64 5.25
N ARG A 523 -33.43 -0.82 4.96
CA ARG A 523 -34.47 0.12 5.38
C ARG A 523 -34.99 -0.14 6.79
N TYR A 524 -35.21 -1.41 7.17
CA TYR A 524 -35.93 -1.76 8.39
C TYR A 524 -35.07 -2.46 9.45
N TYR A 525 -33.91 -3.01 9.09
CA TYR A 525 -33.01 -3.63 10.08
C TYR A 525 -31.87 -2.69 10.45
N VAL A 526 -31.09 -2.21 9.48
CA VAL A 526 -29.87 -1.41 9.72
C VAL A 526 -30.12 -0.20 10.64
N PRO A 527 -31.18 0.61 10.49
CA PRO A 527 -31.38 1.79 11.34
C PRO A 527 -31.65 1.45 12.82
N TYR A 528 -32.14 0.25 13.09
CA TYR A 528 -32.54 -0.20 14.43
C TYR A 528 -31.61 -1.27 15.01
N ALA A 529 -30.62 -1.74 14.25
CA ALA A 529 -29.68 -2.78 14.66
C ALA A 529 -28.58 -2.30 15.63
N GLY A 530 -28.64 -1.04 16.07
CA GLY A 530 -27.63 -0.41 16.92
C GLY A 530 -26.25 -0.43 16.25
N LYS A 531 -25.22 -0.84 17.01
CA LYS A 531 -23.82 -0.81 16.54
C LYS A 531 -23.41 -2.03 15.68
N LYS A 532 -24.28 -3.04 15.52
CA LYS A 532 -23.90 -4.32 14.85
C LYS A 532 -23.43 -4.15 13.40
N PRO A 533 -24.13 -3.40 12.51
CA PRO A 533 -23.68 -3.23 11.13
C PRO A 533 -22.31 -2.54 11.06
N MET A 534 -22.10 -1.55 11.93
CA MET A 534 -20.84 -0.84 12.07
C MET A 534 -19.72 -1.76 12.59
N GLU A 535 -19.96 -2.59 13.60
CA GLU A 535 -18.95 -3.55 14.08
C GLU A 535 -18.49 -4.53 12.99
N LEU A 536 -19.39 -4.96 12.10
CA LEU A 536 -19.03 -5.80 10.96
C LEU A 536 -18.08 -5.05 10.01
N MET A 537 -18.35 -3.78 9.73
CA MET A 537 -17.47 -2.92 8.93
C MET A 537 -16.10 -2.72 9.61
N LEU A 538 -16.07 -2.48 10.92
CA LEU A 538 -14.82 -2.35 11.68
C LEU A 538 -13.99 -3.64 11.63
N LYS A 539 -14.62 -4.81 11.75
CA LYS A 539 -13.95 -6.12 11.64
C LYS A 539 -13.33 -6.35 10.26
N LEU A 540 -13.94 -5.81 9.20
CA LEU A 540 -13.37 -5.86 7.84
C LEU A 540 -12.13 -4.98 7.67
N LEU A 541 -11.84 -4.05 8.58
CA LEU A 541 -10.67 -3.18 8.52
C LEU A 541 -9.60 -3.56 9.54
N ALA A 542 -10.00 -4.12 10.68
CA ALA A 542 -9.10 -4.39 11.79
C ALA A 542 -7.91 -5.29 11.41
N ASP A 543 -8.08 -6.24 10.50
CA ASP A 543 -7.03 -7.16 10.09
C ASP A 543 -6.21 -6.69 8.87
N ALA A 544 -6.34 -5.42 8.47
CA ALA A 544 -5.60 -4.87 7.34
C ALA A 544 -4.08 -4.99 7.51
N THR A 545 -3.40 -5.16 6.38
CA THR A 545 -1.94 -5.21 6.32
C THR A 545 -1.32 -3.85 6.68
N ALA A 546 -0.14 -3.88 7.32
CA ALA A 546 0.77 -2.74 7.48
C ALA A 546 2.17 -3.18 7.05
N LEU A 547 3.03 -2.23 6.71
CA LEU A 547 4.44 -2.49 6.44
C LEU A 547 5.12 -2.96 7.73
N CYS A 548 5.79 -4.11 7.71
CA CYS A 548 6.37 -4.72 8.90
C CYS A 548 7.75 -4.16 9.28
N PHE A 549 8.37 -3.43 8.36
CA PHE A 549 9.70 -2.84 8.49
C PHE A 549 9.68 -1.32 8.64
N ILE A 550 8.50 -0.70 8.63
CA ILE A 550 8.31 0.71 8.93
C ILE A 550 7.50 0.83 10.22
N PRO A 551 7.91 1.65 11.20
CA PRO A 551 7.14 1.86 12.44
C PRO A 551 5.68 2.24 12.17
N LEU A 552 4.79 1.78 13.06
CA LEU A 552 3.38 2.17 12.98
C LEU A 552 3.22 3.66 13.34
N PRO A 553 2.32 4.40 12.65
CA PRO A 553 2.05 5.79 12.97
C PRO A 553 1.53 5.96 14.41
N GLN A 554 2.00 6.98 15.13
CA GLN A 554 1.55 7.27 16.51
C GLN A 554 0.03 7.48 16.62
N ARG A 555 -0.59 7.98 15.55
CA ARG A 555 -2.04 8.20 15.47
C ARG A 555 -2.89 6.93 15.41
N CYS A 556 -2.28 5.74 15.29
CA CYS A 556 -3.02 4.48 15.22
C CYS A 556 -3.91 4.28 16.47
N GLY A 557 -5.22 4.18 16.26
CA GLY A 557 -6.19 3.97 17.33
C GLY A 557 -6.26 2.52 17.87
N ALA A 558 -7.00 2.33 18.95
CA ALA A 558 -7.14 1.02 19.63
C ALA A 558 -7.92 -0.04 18.84
N GLY A 559 -8.51 0.31 17.69
CA GLY A 559 -9.19 -0.62 16.78
C GLY A 559 -8.24 -1.53 16.02
N TRP A 560 -6.95 -1.18 15.93
CA TRP A 560 -5.94 -2.06 15.35
C TRP A 560 -5.56 -3.18 16.33
N PRO A 561 -5.46 -4.44 15.88
CA PRO A 561 -4.89 -5.51 16.67
C PRO A 561 -3.46 -5.13 17.08
N LYS A 562 -3.10 -5.32 18.35
CA LYS A 562 -1.70 -5.23 18.78
C LYS A 562 -0.92 -6.30 18.01
N LEU A 563 -0.06 -5.88 17.09
CA LEU A 563 0.84 -6.75 16.35
C LEU A 563 1.88 -7.30 17.33
N THR A 564 1.60 -8.41 17.99
CA THR A 564 2.65 -9.21 18.64
C THR A 564 3.29 -10.09 17.57
N CYS A 565 4.62 -10.09 17.53
CA CYS A 565 5.46 -10.81 16.56
C CYS A 565 5.39 -12.35 16.68
N LYS A 566 4.25 -12.91 17.09
CA LYS A 566 3.98 -14.35 17.09
C LYS A 566 2.90 -14.66 16.07
N GLU A 567 3.31 -15.42 15.06
CA GLU A 567 2.50 -16.27 14.17
C GLU A 567 1.02 -16.35 14.54
N LYS A 568 0.16 -15.85 13.64
CA LYS A 568 -1.27 -16.08 13.74
C LYS A 568 -1.56 -17.54 13.36
N ARG A 569 -1.57 -18.45 14.34
CA ARG A 569 -2.35 -19.69 14.26
C ARG A 569 -3.80 -19.32 13.95
N VAL A 570 -4.33 -19.88 12.86
CA VAL A 570 -5.74 -19.81 12.47
C VAL A 570 -6.59 -20.30 13.64
N ARG A 571 -7.19 -19.37 14.40
CA ARG A 571 -8.21 -19.70 15.39
C ARG A 571 -9.56 -19.75 14.68
N ALA A 572 -10.04 -20.96 14.44
CA ALA A 572 -11.43 -21.22 14.09
C ALA A 572 -12.34 -20.68 15.21
N TRP A 573 -13.30 -19.80 14.88
CA TRP A 573 -14.26 -19.24 15.84
C TRP A 573 -15.72 -19.42 15.38
N THR A 574 -16.44 -20.15 16.24
CA THR A 574 -17.84 -20.05 16.68
C THR A 574 -18.95 -19.69 15.67
N TRP A 575 -19.77 -20.71 15.38
CA TRP A 575 -20.86 -20.82 14.40
C TRP A 575 -22.14 -19.97 14.64
N ALA A 576 -22.21 -19.12 15.67
CA ALA A 576 -23.48 -18.51 16.06
C ALA A 576 -23.89 -17.23 15.27
N SER A 577 -22.95 -16.54 14.62
CA SER A 577 -23.25 -15.35 13.80
C SER A 577 -23.51 -15.69 12.32
N SER A 578 -23.23 -16.92 11.93
CA SER A 578 -23.28 -17.38 10.54
C SER A 578 -24.69 -17.70 10.07
N LEU A 579 -25.70 -17.82 10.92
CA LEU A 579 -27.03 -18.24 10.47
C LEU A 579 -27.75 -17.17 9.62
N VAL A 580 -27.60 -15.89 9.96
CA VAL A 580 -28.19 -14.79 9.16
C VAL A 580 -27.40 -14.58 7.86
N ILE A 581 -26.09 -14.78 7.90
CA ILE A 581 -25.20 -14.67 6.74
C ILE A 581 -25.34 -15.89 5.82
N LEU A 582 -25.52 -17.10 6.35
CA LEU A 582 -25.79 -18.31 5.57
C LEU A 582 -27.16 -18.23 4.90
N VAL A 583 -28.21 -17.76 5.55
CA VAL A 583 -29.53 -17.57 4.89
C VAL A 583 -29.45 -16.54 3.75
N VAL A 584 -28.63 -15.51 3.86
CA VAL A 584 -28.39 -14.54 2.77
C VAL A 584 -27.42 -15.07 1.69
N LEU A 585 -26.46 -15.93 2.04
CA LEU A 585 -25.45 -16.49 1.11
C LEU A 585 -25.89 -17.80 0.41
N SER A 586 -26.91 -18.50 0.93
CA SER A 586 -27.33 -19.82 0.43
C SER A 586 -28.60 -19.82 -0.41
N LEU A 587 -29.24 -18.67 -0.64
CA LEU A 587 -30.37 -18.58 -1.58
C LEU A 587 -29.84 -18.56 -3.02
N PRO A 588 -30.08 -19.61 -3.83
CA PRO A 588 -29.70 -19.60 -5.24
C PRO A 588 -30.50 -18.50 -5.96
N THR A 589 -29.79 -17.62 -6.67
CA THR A 589 -30.32 -16.57 -7.56
C THR A 589 -30.95 -17.12 -8.85
N LYS A 590 -31.55 -18.31 -8.81
CA LYS A 590 -32.34 -18.86 -9.91
C LYS A 590 -33.80 -18.96 -9.50
N LEU A 591 -34.48 -17.82 -9.51
CA LEU A 591 -35.89 -17.79 -9.91
C LEU A 591 -35.89 -17.52 -11.42
N LYS A 592 -35.79 -18.61 -12.20
CA LYS A 592 -36.31 -18.61 -13.57
C LYS A 592 -37.82 -18.32 -13.48
N ARG A 593 -38.37 -17.65 -14.49
CA ARG A 593 -39.80 -17.73 -14.78
C ARG A 593 -40.26 -19.18 -14.79
#